data_AF-A0AAJ1X7K0-F1
#
_entry.id   AF-A0AAJ1X7K0-F1
#
_cell.length_a   1.000
_cell.length_b   1.000
_cell.length_c   1.000
_cell.angle_alpha   90.00
_cell.angle_beta   90.00
_cell.angle_gamma   90.00
#
_symmetry.space_group_name_H-M   'P 1'
#
loop_
_entity.id
_entity.type
_entity.pdbx_description
1 polymer ?
#
loop_
_entity_poly.entity_id
_entity_poly.type
_entity_poly.pdbx_seq_one_letter_code
_entity_poly.pdbx_strand_id
1 'polypeptide(L)'
;IQYIVEEAVASGIEDIIIVTGKGKRAIEDHFDSVFELEYKLRESDKLTLLNEVQKSSELADIHYIRQKEPRGLGHAIWCARKFIGDEPFAVLLGDDIVEADTPCLKQMIDIYEKHEASIVGVQPVPWEEVSR
;
A
#
# COMPACT_ATOMS: atom_id res chain seq x y z
N ILE A 1 -3.13 -6.49 -0.16
CA ILE A 1 -2.32 -5.47 0.57
C ILE A 1 -0.82 -5.61 0.29
N GLN A 2 -0.20 -6.78 0.46
CA GLN A 2 1.22 -6.96 0.14
C GLN A 2 1.59 -6.50 -1.28
N TYR A 3 0.87 -6.99 -2.30
CA TYR A 3 1.08 -6.55 -3.69
C TYR A 3 0.99 -5.03 -3.90
N ILE A 4 0.11 -4.35 -3.16
CA ILE A 4 -0.06 -2.88 -3.24
C ILE A 4 1.15 -2.17 -2.64
N VAL A 5 1.66 -2.68 -1.52
CA VAL A 5 2.89 -2.17 -0.89
C VAL A 5 4.09 -2.41 -1.79
N GLU A 6 4.21 -3.60 -2.37
CA GLU A 6 5.28 -3.94 -3.31
C GLU A 6 5.24 -3.05 -4.56
N GLU A 7 4.05 -2.78 -5.11
CA GLU A 7 3.88 -1.84 -6.22
C GLU A 7 4.31 -0.42 -5.84
N ALA A 8 3.93 0.04 -4.65
CA ALA A 8 4.31 1.37 -4.15
C ALA A 8 5.83 1.50 -4.02
N VAL A 9 6.48 0.51 -3.41
CA VAL A 9 7.94 0.46 -3.25
C VAL A 9 8.64 0.37 -4.60
N ALA A 10 8.15 -0.47 -5.51
CA ALA A 10 8.66 -0.56 -6.88
C ALA A 10 8.49 0.75 -7.67
N SER A 11 7.58 1.62 -7.24
CA SER A 11 7.36 2.96 -7.82
C SER A 11 8.20 4.06 -7.16
N GLY A 12 8.98 3.73 -6.13
CA GLY A 12 9.84 4.66 -5.39
C GLY A 12 9.20 5.31 -4.17
N ILE A 13 8.09 4.77 -3.64
CA ILE A 13 7.51 5.23 -2.38
C ILE A 13 8.27 4.62 -1.20
N GLU A 14 8.76 5.46 -0.29
CA GLU A 14 9.51 5.07 0.91
C GLU A 14 8.61 5.00 2.16
N ASP A 15 7.73 5.99 2.33
CA ASP A 15 6.77 6.10 3.44
C ASP A 15 5.37 5.66 3.03
N ILE A 16 4.81 4.68 3.75
CA ILE A 16 3.46 4.14 3.48
C ILE A 16 2.56 4.35 4.69
N ILE A 17 1.41 4.98 4.47
CA ILE A 17 0.40 5.18 5.52
C ILE A 17 -0.78 4.23 5.28
N ILE A 18 -0.94 3.24 6.15
CA ILE A 18 -2.11 2.36 6.15
C ILE A 18 -3.20 2.95 7.05
N VAL A 19 -4.27 3.44 6.42
CA VAL A 19 -5.47 3.88 7.14
C VAL A 19 -6.36 2.67 7.42
N THR A 20 -6.45 2.27 8.69
CA THR A 20 -7.09 1.02 9.11
C THR A 20 -8.29 1.23 10.04
N GLY A 21 -9.19 0.24 10.09
CA GLY A 21 -10.40 0.23 10.92
C GLY A 21 -10.29 -0.66 12.16
N LYS A 22 -11.43 -0.95 12.81
CA LYS A 22 -11.49 -1.97 13.88
C LYS A 22 -11.28 -3.38 13.29
N GLY A 23 -10.51 -4.22 14.00
CA GLY A 23 -10.39 -5.66 13.68
C GLY A 23 -9.40 -6.01 12.57
N LYS A 24 -8.49 -5.10 12.21
CA LYS A 24 -7.53 -5.26 11.10
C LYS A 24 -6.07 -5.39 11.57
N ARG A 25 -5.85 -5.85 12.81
CA ARG A 25 -4.50 -6.05 13.40
C ARG A 25 -3.64 -6.99 12.55
N ALA A 26 -4.23 -7.98 11.89
CA ALA A 26 -3.50 -8.88 11.00
C ALA A 26 -2.76 -8.16 9.85
N ILE A 27 -3.18 -6.95 9.46
CA ILE A 27 -2.44 -6.14 8.49
C ILE A 27 -1.18 -5.58 9.14
N GLU A 28 -1.30 -5.05 10.36
CA GLU A 28 -0.16 -4.55 11.14
C GLU A 28 0.87 -5.67 11.37
N ASP A 29 0.40 -6.82 11.84
CA ASP A 29 1.24 -7.99 12.14
C ASP A 29 1.94 -8.57 10.89
N HIS A 30 1.39 -8.37 9.69
CA HIS A 30 1.95 -8.91 8.43
C HIS A 30 3.22 -8.17 7.99
N PHE A 31 3.30 -6.88 8.29
CA PHE A 31 4.43 -6.02 7.94
C PHE A 31 5.35 -5.73 9.15
N ASP A 32 5.06 -6.31 10.31
CA ASP A 32 5.94 -6.26 11.47
C ASP A 32 6.87 -7.49 11.51
N SER A 33 7.97 -7.37 12.23
CA SER A 33 8.90 -8.48 12.46
C SER A 33 8.25 -9.56 13.35
N VAL A 34 8.38 -10.83 12.95
CA VAL A 34 7.81 -11.97 13.70
C VAL A 34 8.93 -12.86 14.19
N PHE A 35 9.59 -12.41 15.27
CA PHE A 35 10.78 -13.06 15.83
C PHE A 35 10.61 -14.58 16.05
N GLU A 36 9.48 -15.01 16.61
CA GLU A 36 9.25 -16.44 16.89
C GLU A 36 9.19 -17.28 15.60
N LEU A 37 8.59 -16.74 14.53
CA LEU A 37 8.50 -17.41 13.24
C LEU A 37 9.87 -17.44 12.56
N GLU A 38 10.56 -16.31 12.53
CA GLU A 38 11.90 -16.19 11.96
C GLU A 38 12.89 -17.12 12.65
N TYR A 39 12.86 -17.17 13.99
CA TYR A 39 13.69 -18.07 14.79
C TYR A 39 13.44 -19.54 14.44
N LYS A 40 12.16 -19.96 14.38
CA LYS A 40 11.80 -21.35 14.00
C LYS A 40 12.21 -21.71 12.58
N LEU A 41 12.05 -20.78 11.62
CA LEU A 41 12.47 -21.00 10.23
C LEU A 41 13.99 -21.13 10.12
N ARG A 42 14.72 -20.32 10.90
CA ARG A 42 16.19 -20.40 11.01
C ARG A 42 16.65 -21.71 11.64
N GLU A 43 16.05 -22.15 12.75
CA GLU A 43 16.38 -23.44 13.39
C GLU A 43 16.06 -24.65 12.52
N SER A 44 15.08 -24.53 11.61
CA SER A 44 14.69 -25.60 10.70
C SER A 44 15.38 -25.53 9.32
N ASP A 45 16.42 -24.71 9.18
CA ASP A 45 17.18 -24.48 7.94
C ASP A 45 16.31 -24.08 6.72
N LYS A 46 15.13 -23.51 6.96
CA LYS A 46 14.18 -23.07 5.93
C LYS A 46 14.49 -21.64 5.45
N LEU A 47 15.72 -21.43 4.98
CA LEU A 47 16.24 -20.10 4.66
C LEU A 47 15.43 -19.36 3.57
N THR A 48 14.92 -20.07 2.57
CA THR A 48 14.04 -19.46 1.54
C THR A 48 12.80 -18.84 2.16
N LEU A 49 12.13 -19.56 3.07
CA LEU A 49 10.92 -19.07 3.73
C LEU A 49 11.24 -17.95 4.73
N LEU A 50 12.40 -18.02 5.39
CA LEU A 50 12.87 -16.94 6.26
C LEU A 50 13.03 -15.64 5.47
N ASN A 51 13.68 -15.69 4.30
CA ASN A 51 13.87 -14.51 3.46
C ASN A 51 12.53 -13.90 3.01
N GLU A 52 11.54 -14.72 2.65
CA GLU A 52 10.21 -14.21 2.27
C GLU A 52 9.51 -13.47 3.43
N VAL A 53 9.60 -13.99 4.65
CA VAL A 53 9.01 -13.35 5.85
C VAL A 53 9.73 -12.05 6.20
N GLN A 54 11.07 -12.03 6.12
CA GLN A 54 11.85 -10.82 6.43
C GLN A 54 11.64 -9.74 5.36
N LYS A 55 11.48 -10.14 4.10
CA LYS A 55 11.23 -9.22 2.99
C LYS A 55 9.99 -8.38 3.23
N SER A 56 8.89 -8.93 3.75
CA SER A 56 7.66 -8.15 3.98
C SER A 56 7.84 -7.06 5.04
N SER A 57 8.65 -7.29 6.06
CA SER A 57 8.97 -6.30 7.09
C SER A 57 9.97 -5.21 6.65
N GLU A 58 10.71 -5.46 5.58
CA GLU A 58 11.75 -4.55 5.06
C GLU A 58 11.29 -3.75 3.83
N LEU A 59 10.02 -3.86 3.42
CA LEU A 59 9.53 -3.25 2.18
C LEU A 59 9.56 -1.71 2.21
N ALA A 60 9.11 -1.10 3.30
CA ALA A 60 8.93 0.35 3.43
C ALA A 60 8.75 0.76 4.90
N ASP A 61 8.88 2.05 5.18
CA ASP A 61 8.49 2.61 6.48
C ASP A 61 6.96 2.70 6.55
N ILE A 62 6.34 1.77 7.29
CA ILE A 62 4.88 1.66 7.36
C ILE A 62 4.35 2.31 8.64
N HIS A 63 3.46 3.28 8.44
CA HIS A 63 2.75 4.00 9.48
C HIS A 63 1.26 3.63 9.48
N TYR A 64 0.66 3.61 10.67
CA TYR A 64 -0.74 3.23 10.84
C TYR A 64 -1.57 4.36 11.41
N ILE A 65 -2.68 4.66 10.75
CA ILE A 65 -3.67 5.63 11.22
C ILE A 65 -5.02 4.97 11.33
N ARG A 66 -5.69 5.18 12.47
CA ARG A 66 -6.98 4.57 12.72
C ARG A 66 -8.13 5.45 12.26
N GLN A 67 -8.91 4.96 11.31
CA GLN A 67 -10.22 5.50 10.97
C GLN A 67 -11.24 5.03 12.01
N LYS A 68 -11.58 5.90 12.97
CA LYS A 68 -12.47 5.56 14.10
C LYS A 68 -13.90 5.21 13.66
N GLU A 69 -14.38 5.89 12.63
CA GLU A 69 -15.72 5.73 12.07
C GLU A 69 -15.65 5.59 10.54
N PRO A 70 -16.34 4.62 9.93
CA PRO A 70 -16.28 4.35 8.50
C PRO A 70 -17.11 5.36 7.71
N ARG A 71 -16.62 6.60 7.58
CA ARG A 71 -17.29 7.71 6.86
C ARG A 71 -16.84 7.83 5.40
N GLY A 72 -16.38 6.73 4.80
CA GLY A 72 -15.91 6.67 3.41
C GLY A 72 -14.45 7.05 3.19
N LEU A 73 -14.01 6.97 1.92
CA LEU A 73 -12.62 7.16 1.50
C LEU A 73 -12.10 8.58 1.75
N GLY A 74 -12.90 9.61 1.44
CA GLY A 74 -12.49 11.00 1.68
C GLY A 74 -12.18 11.27 3.15
N HIS A 75 -12.95 10.69 4.07
CA HIS A 75 -12.66 10.75 5.50
C HIS A 75 -11.38 9.97 5.87
N ALA A 76 -11.12 8.83 5.22
CA ALA A 76 -9.89 8.06 5.43
C ALA A 76 -8.64 8.88 5.04
N ILE A 77 -8.65 9.48 3.85
CA ILE A 77 -7.58 10.38 3.38
C ILE A 77 -7.43 11.56 4.35
N TRP A 78 -8.55 12.17 4.77
CA TRP A 78 -8.53 13.26 5.74
C TRP A 78 -7.91 12.86 7.09
N CYS A 79 -8.08 11.62 7.55
CA CYS A 79 -7.42 11.14 8.77
C CYS A 79 -5.89 11.16 8.67
N ALA A 80 -5.32 10.98 7.47
CA ALA A 80 -3.88 10.99 7.21
C ALA A 80 -3.27 12.38 6.99
N ARG A 81 -4.10 13.43 6.79
CA ARG A 81 -3.65 14.79 6.41
C ARG A 81 -2.51 15.39 7.23
N LYS A 82 -2.48 15.10 8.55
CA LYS A 82 -1.46 15.66 9.45
C LYS A 82 -0.09 15.00 9.28
N PHE A 83 -0.09 13.76 8.79
CA PHE A 83 1.12 13.03 8.51
C PHE A 83 1.67 13.43 7.14
N ILE A 84 0.79 13.54 6.14
CA ILE A 84 1.16 13.93 4.76
C ILE A 84 1.66 15.38 4.69
N GLY A 85 1.04 16.31 5.43
CA GLY A 85 1.44 17.72 5.36
C GLY A 85 1.01 18.38 4.04
N ASP A 86 1.96 19.07 3.38
CA ASP A 86 1.76 19.82 2.13
C ASP A 86 2.54 19.18 0.95
N GLU A 87 2.78 17.87 1.03
CA GLU A 87 3.47 17.10 0.00
C GLU A 87 2.48 16.38 -0.93
N PRO A 88 2.83 16.16 -2.22
CA PRO A 88 2.05 15.29 -3.09
C PRO A 88 2.05 13.86 -2.55
N PHE A 89 0.91 13.19 -2.69
CA PHE A 89 0.74 11.83 -2.17
C PHE A 89 -0.06 10.96 -3.14
N ALA A 90 0.20 9.66 -3.10
CA ALA A 90 -0.56 8.66 -3.79
C ALA A 90 -1.68 8.09 -2.90
N VAL A 91 -2.78 7.67 -3.51
CA VAL A 91 -3.85 6.93 -2.83
C VAL A 91 -4.04 5.62 -3.56
N LEU A 92 -3.77 4.51 -2.88
CA LEU A 92 -4.03 3.16 -3.38
C LEU A 92 -5.16 2.51 -2.57
N LEU A 93 -6.09 1.87 -3.27
CA LEU A 93 -7.21 1.17 -2.64
C LEU A 93 -6.79 -0.26 -2.29
N GLY A 94 -7.06 -0.69 -1.05
CA GLY A 94 -6.59 -1.97 -0.51
C GLY A 94 -7.12 -3.23 -1.21
N ASP A 95 -8.13 -3.06 -2.06
CA ASP A 95 -8.88 -4.08 -2.79
C ASP A 95 -8.64 -4.06 -4.31
N ASP A 96 -7.92 -3.05 -4.83
CA ASP A 96 -7.60 -2.95 -6.26
C ASP A 96 -6.14 -3.35 -6.49
N ILE A 97 -5.93 -4.38 -7.32
CA ILE A 97 -4.60 -4.89 -7.65
C ILE A 97 -4.42 -4.72 -9.15
N VAL A 98 -3.42 -3.94 -9.53
CA VAL A 98 -3.11 -3.69 -10.94
C VAL A 98 -1.83 -4.42 -11.30
N GLU A 99 -1.91 -5.29 -12.30
CA GLU A 99 -0.75 -5.99 -12.85
C GLU A 99 -0.33 -5.32 -14.17
N ALA A 100 0.91 -4.87 -14.24
CA ALA A 100 1.49 -4.25 -15.43
C ALA A 100 3.01 -4.41 -15.43
N ASP A 101 3.62 -4.43 -16.62
CA ASP A 101 5.09 -4.53 -16.77
C ASP A 101 5.82 -3.38 -16.06
N THR A 102 5.24 -2.19 -16.11
CA THR A 102 5.66 -1.02 -15.32
C THR A 102 4.58 -0.78 -14.25
N PRO A 103 4.94 -0.64 -12.96
CA PRO A 103 3.96 -0.35 -11.91
C PRO A 103 3.00 0.78 -12.29
N CYS A 104 1.70 0.59 -12.05
CA CYS A 104 0.69 1.58 -12.43
C CYS A 104 0.95 2.91 -11.71
N LEU A 105 1.28 2.84 -10.41
CA LEU A 105 1.64 4.02 -9.65
C LEU A 105 2.87 4.75 -10.23
N LYS A 106 3.91 4.03 -10.67
CA LYS A 106 5.09 4.65 -11.28
C LYS A 106 4.72 5.45 -12.54
N GLN A 107 3.87 4.89 -13.40
CA GLN A 107 3.38 5.59 -14.58
C GLN A 107 2.62 6.87 -14.21
N MET A 108 1.80 6.83 -13.15
CA MET A 108 1.08 8.00 -12.66
C MET A 108 2.00 9.07 -12.09
N ILE A 109 3.05 8.67 -11.36
CA ILE A 109 4.08 9.58 -10.82
C ILE A 109 4.80 10.28 -11.98
N ASP A 110 5.22 9.55 -13.01
CA ASP A 110 5.93 10.13 -14.16
C ASP A 110 5.06 11.17 -14.91
N ILE A 111 3.74 10.97 -14.95
CA ILE A 111 2.79 11.95 -15.51
C ILE A 111 2.64 13.15 -14.57
N TYR A 112 2.53 12.91 -13.26
CA TYR A 112 2.45 13.97 -12.26
C TYR A 112 3.69 14.89 -12.33
N GLU A 113 4.89 14.33 -12.39
CA GLU A 113 6.15 15.11 -12.48
C GLU A 113 6.21 16.00 -13.72
N LYS A 114 5.55 15.60 -14.82
CA LYS A 114 5.51 16.39 -16.06
C LYS A 114 4.47 17.50 -16.03
N HIS A 115 3.35 17.27 -15.37
CA HIS A 115 2.16 18.13 -15.47
C HIS A 115 1.82 18.90 -14.19
N GLU A 116 2.38 18.49 -13.05
CA GLU A 116 2.14 19.03 -11.71
C GLU A 116 0.64 19.15 -11.38
N ALA A 117 -0.15 18.16 -11.81
CA ALA A 117 -1.59 18.13 -11.68
C ALA A 117 -2.06 16.79 -11.12
N SER A 118 -3.17 16.78 -10.38
CA SER A 118 -3.76 15.55 -9.84
C SER A 118 -4.05 14.53 -10.94
N ILE A 119 -3.55 13.31 -10.76
CA ILE A 119 -3.73 12.21 -11.70
C ILE A 119 -4.74 11.20 -11.11
N VAL A 120 -5.66 10.74 -11.95
CA VAL A 120 -6.63 9.69 -11.60
C VAL A 120 -6.45 8.55 -12.59
N GLY A 121 -6.10 7.37 -12.07
CA GLY A 121 -6.04 6.14 -12.87
C GLY A 121 -7.45 5.73 -13.29
N VAL A 122 -7.63 5.44 -14.58
CA VAL A 122 -8.89 4.96 -15.14
C VAL A 122 -8.62 3.78 -16.05
N GLN A 123 -9.58 2.86 -16.12
CA GLN A 123 -9.56 1.73 -17.05
C GLN A 123 -10.74 1.83 -18.03
N PRO A 124 -10.55 1.52 -19.32
CA PRO A 124 -11.66 1.42 -20.25
C PRO A 124 -12.53 0.23 -19.88
N VAL A 125 -13.84 0.45 -19.82
CA VAL A 125 -14.85 -0.58 -19.62
C VAL A 125 -15.90 -0.53 -20.73
N PRO A 126 -16.61 -1.64 -21.03
CA PRO A 126 -17.76 -1.61 -21.93
C PRO A 126 -18.81 -0.60 -21.46
N TRP A 127 -19.53 0.02 -22.41
CA TRP A 127 -20.53 1.07 -22.08
C TRP A 127 -21.65 0.57 -21.16
N GLU A 128 -21.95 -0.72 -21.23
CA GLU A 128 -22.95 -1.39 -20.41
C GLU A 128 -22.57 -1.38 -18.91
N GLU A 129 -21.29 -1.18 -18.57
CA GLU A 129 -20.79 -1.16 -17.19
C GLU A 129 -20.67 0.26 -16.60
N VAL A 130 -20.81 1.31 -17.41
CA VAL A 130 -20.57 2.71 -17.01
C VAL A 130 -21.67 3.28 -16.09
N SER A 131 -22.87 2.67 -16.04
CA SER A 131 -24.03 3.18 -15.29
C SER A 131 -24.59 2.22 -14.24
N ARG A 132 -23.75 1.36 -13.66
CA ARG A 132 -24.18 0.45 -12.58
C ARG A 132 -24.25 1.12 -11.21
#